data_AF-A0A8H4EG36-F1
#
_entry.id   AF-A0A8H4EG36-F1
#
_cell.length_a   1.000
_cell.length_b   1.000
_cell.length_c   1.000
_cell.angle_alpha   90.00
_cell.angle_beta   90.00
_cell.angle_gamma   90.00
#
_symmetry.space_group_name_H-M   'P 1'
#
loop_
_entity.id
_entity.type
_entity.pdbx_description
1 polymer ?
#
loop_
_entity_poly.entity_id
_entity_poly.type
_entity_poly.pdbx_seq_one_letter_code
_entity_poly.pdbx_strand_id
1 'polypeptide(L)'
;MRFSVPALVTLTISAGLTSAVSLPSTACWNLQSVIQNVDVERFFGHAQQEICNKGCKVKLSEYEPNLRNLAISMIESETPNMGTPHLNNAYTSGVDSIIDLARTQCAAGEGDLCAMNTAELQSLAKCVKANAWRVFLDNALSLWGVLTTNCQTQYDFFSNPALWEEKVPTSFRGFAENCKN
;
A
#
# COMPACT_ATOMS: atom_id res chain seq x y z
N MET A 1 25.33 22.81 -76.20
CA MET A 1 25.66 23.11 -74.79
C MET A 1 24.56 24.00 -74.22
N ARG A 2 23.90 23.57 -73.13
CA ARG A 2 23.03 24.32 -72.17
C ARG A 2 22.16 23.27 -71.44
N PHE A 3 22.66 22.73 -70.34
CA PHE A 3 22.55 23.17 -68.93
C PHE A 3 21.22 22.79 -68.28
N SER A 4 21.30 21.75 -67.46
CA SER A 4 20.34 21.28 -66.47
C SER A 4 20.27 22.22 -65.27
N VAL A 5 19.09 22.44 -64.70
CA VAL A 5 18.91 22.80 -63.28
C VAL A 5 17.62 22.12 -62.78
N PRO A 6 17.67 21.19 -61.82
CA PRO A 6 16.49 20.71 -61.13
C PRO A 6 16.13 21.66 -59.98
N ALA A 7 14.84 22.01 -59.87
CA ALA A 7 14.32 22.82 -58.79
C ALA A 7 14.36 22.05 -57.47
N LEU A 8 15.11 22.58 -56.50
CA LEU A 8 15.12 22.14 -55.10
C LEU A 8 13.84 22.60 -54.41
N VAL A 9 12.97 21.66 -54.06
CA VAL A 9 11.85 21.88 -53.14
C VAL A 9 12.40 21.78 -51.72
N THR A 10 12.58 22.92 -51.06
CA THR A 10 12.93 23.00 -49.64
C THR A 10 11.68 22.79 -48.79
N LEU A 11 11.55 21.61 -48.16
CA LEU A 11 10.56 21.34 -47.13
C LEU A 11 11.05 21.93 -45.79
N THR A 12 10.49 23.07 -45.39
CA THR A 12 10.70 23.65 -44.07
C THR A 12 9.93 22.85 -43.02
N ILE A 13 10.65 22.03 -42.25
CA ILE A 13 10.10 21.35 -41.07
C ILE A 13 9.82 22.40 -40.00
N SER A 14 8.55 22.68 -39.76
CA SER A 14 8.05 23.56 -38.71
C SER A 14 8.43 22.96 -37.35
N ALA A 15 8.94 23.80 -36.45
CA ALA A 15 9.33 23.45 -35.09
C ALA A 15 8.20 22.69 -34.37
N GLY A 16 8.52 21.49 -33.90
CA GLY A 16 7.59 20.61 -33.21
C GLY A 16 7.14 21.19 -31.88
N LEU A 17 5.82 21.32 -31.71
CA LEU A 17 5.20 21.36 -30.38
C LEU A 17 5.41 19.97 -29.78
N THR A 18 6.45 19.80 -28.95
CA THR A 18 6.56 18.64 -28.06
C THR A 18 5.45 18.76 -27.02
N SER A 19 4.26 18.31 -27.38
CA SER A 19 3.25 17.94 -26.41
C SER A 19 3.88 16.78 -25.64
N ALA A 20 4.38 17.04 -24.43
CA ALA A 20 4.80 15.98 -23.54
C ALA A 20 3.56 15.14 -23.24
N VAL A 21 3.36 14.07 -24.01
CA VAL A 21 2.35 13.07 -23.71
C VAL A 21 2.86 12.39 -22.44
N SER A 22 2.34 12.80 -21.28
CA SER A 22 2.57 12.07 -20.04
C SER A 22 1.92 10.70 -20.22
N LEU A 23 2.74 9.71 -20.55
CA LEU A 23 2.31 8.31 -20.57
C LEU A 23 1.75 7.98 -19.18
N PRO A 24 0.64 7.23 -19.09
CA PRO A 24 0.11 6.78 -17.82
C PRO A 24 1.22 6.08 -17.03
N SER A 25 1.47 6.53 -15.79
CA SER A 25 2.51 5.95 -14.95
C SER A 25 2.19 4.48 -14.66
N THR A 26 3.19 3.60 -14.83
CA THR A 26 3.10 2.18 -14.43
C THR A 26 3.53 1.97 -12.98
N ALA A 27 3.74 3.04 -12.20
CA ALA A 27 4.29 2.97 -10.85
C ALA A 27 3.48 2.10 -9.86
N CYS A 28 2.20 1.80 -10.13
CA CYS A 28 1.43 0.85 -9.35
C CYS A 28 2.07 -0.56 -9.35
N TRP A 29 2.73 -0.96 -10.44
CA TRP A 29 3.46 -2.22 -10.51
C TRP A 29 4.69 -2.24 -9.59
N ASN A 30 5.21 -1.05 -9.24
CA ASN A 30 6.28 -0.90 -8.26
C ASN A 30 5.76 -0.93 -6.81
N LEU A 31 4.45 -1.05 -6.56
CA LEU A 31 3.94 -1.24 -5.19
C LEU A 31 4.47 -2.53 -4.56
N GLN A 32 4.84 -3.53 -5.38
CA GLN A 32 5.57 -4.70 -4.90
C GLN A 32 6.85 -4.29 -4.16
N SER A 33 7.65 -3.37 -4.73
CA SER A 33 8.88 -2.94 -4.06
C SER A 33 8.59 -2.18 -2.79
N VAL A 34 7.47 -1.44 -2.72
CA VAL A 34 7.05 -0.78 -1.48
C VAL A 34 6.76 -1.82 -0.39
N ILE A 35 5.95 -2.84 -0.70
CA ILE A 35 5.66 -3.96 0.21
C ILE A 35 6.96 -4.66 0.65
N GLN A 36 7.86 -4.94 -0.30
CA GLN A 36 9.15 -5.58 -0.02
C GLN A 36 10.14 -4.69 0.74
N ASN A 37 9.89 -3.39 0.87
CA ASN A 37 10.74 -2.47 1.64
C ASN A 37 10.10 -1.97 2.93
N VAL A 38 8.88 -2.43 3.28
CA VAL A 38 8.29 -2.15 4.59
C VAL A 38 9.25 -2.60 5.69
N ASP A 39 9.54 -1.65 6.60
CA ASP A 39 10.30 -1.84 7.82
C ASP A 39 9.39 -2.44 8.90
N VAL A 40 9.34 -3.78 8.91
CA VAL A 40 8.44 -4.55 9.78
C VAL A 40 8.80 -4.42 11.26
N GLU A 41 10.08 -4.20 11.58
CA GLU A 41 10.52 -4.00 12.96
C GLU A 41 10.00 -2.68 13.50
N ARG A 42 10.10 -1.61 12.71
CA ARG A 42 9.51 -0.31 13.04
C ARG A 42 8.00 -0.39 13.20
N PHE A 43 7.31 -1.06 12.27
CA PHE A 43 5.86 -1.22 12.35
C PHE A 43 5.44 -1.90 13.66
N PHE A 44 6.08 -3.01 14.02
CA PHE A 44 5.79 -3.68 15.30
C PHE A 44 6.27 -2.89 16.51
N GLY A 45 7.35 -2.13 16.41
CA GLY A 45 7.78 -1.20 17.46
C GLY A 45 6.70 -0.17 17.78
N HIS A 46 6.09 0.43 16.74
CA HIS A 46 4.97 1.34 16.91
C HIS A 46 3.72 0.63 17.47
N ALA A 47 3.39 -0.57 16.99
CA ALA A 47 2.27 -1.33 17.52
C ALA A 47 2.48 -1.70 19.00
N GLN A 48 3.69 -2.10 19.38
CA GLN A 48 4.04 -2.41 20.76
C GLN A 48 3.88 -1.18 21.64
N GLN A 49 4.42 -0.03 21.21
CA GLN A 49 4.40 1.21 21.98
C GLN A 49 3.00 1.79 22.14
N GLU A 50 2.26 1.88 21.03
CA GLU A 50 1.00 2.62 20.98
C GLU A 50 -0.22 1.75 21.30
N ILE A 51 -0.16 0.43 21.08
CA ILE A 51 -1.26 -0.51 21.34
C ILE A 51 -0.95 -1.41 22.54
N CYS A 52 0.05 -2.28 22.43
CA CYS A 52 0.27 -3.35 23.39
C CYS A 52 0.63 -2.84 24.79
N ASN A 53 1.50 -1.83 24.88
CA ASN A 53 1.89 -1.21 26.16
C ASN A 53 0.76 -0.44 26.84
N LYS A 54 -0.38 -0.23 26.15
CA LYS A 54 -1.60 0.37 26.72
C LYS A 54 -2.54 -0.68 27.31
N GLY A 55 -2.19 -1.96 27.23
CA GLY A 55 -2.99 -3.08 27.76
C GLY A 55 -3.95 -3.69 26.75
N CYS A 56 -3.97 -3.18 25.51
CA CYS A 56 -4.79 -3.75 24.45
C CYS A 56 -4.32 -5.16 24.08
N LYS A 57 -5.29 -6.02 23.76
CA LYS A 57 -5.04 -7.31 23.13
C LYS A 57 -5.32 -7.20 21.63
N VAL A 58 -4.47 -7.78 20.80
CA VAL A 58 -4.65 -7.78 19.35
C VAL A 58 -4.68 -9.22 18.87
N LYS A 59 -5.86 -9.71 18.50
CA LYS A 59 -6.00 -11.04 17.90
C LYS A 59 -6.50 -10.91 16.48
N LEU A 60 -5.83 -11.56 15.54
CA LEU A 60 -6.29 -11.58 14.14
C LEU A 60 -7.61 -12.34 13.97
N SER A 61 -7.93 -13.27 14.88
CA SER A 61 -9.25 -13.93 14.93
C SER A 61 -10.38 -12.95 15.28
N GLU A 62 -10.09 -11.85 15.97
CA GLU A 62 -11.01 -10.77 16.31
C GLU A 62 -10.88 -9.58 15.34
N TYR A 63 -10.39 -9.84 14.11
CA TYR A 63 -10.24 -8.81 13.09
C TYR A 63 -11.55 -8.06 12.84
N GLU A 64 -12.65 -8.80 12.72
CA GLU A 64 -13.99 -8.22 12.66
C GLU A 64 -14.62 -8.18 14.06
N PRO A 65 -15.30 -7.09 14.45
CA PRO A 65 -15.49 -5.84 13.68
C PRO A 65 -14.38 -4.79 13.92
N ASN A 66 -13.62 -4.88 15.01
CA ASN A 66 -12.88 -3.73 15.54
C ASN A 66 -11.65 -3.33 14.71
N LEU A 67 -10.75 -4.29 14.43
CA LEU A 67 -9.53 -4.02 13.65
C LEU A 67 -9.87 -3.69 12.19
N ARG A 68 -10.92 -4.30 11.65
CA ARG A 68 -11.43 -3.99 10.32
C ARG A 68 -11.98 -2.57 10.24
N ASN A 69 -12.76 -2.12 11.22
CA ASN A 69 -13.28 -0.74 11.27
C ASN A 69 -12.16 0.30 11.40
N LEU A 70 -11.10 -0.01 12.16
CA LEU A 70 -9.90 0.83 12.19
C LEU A 70 -9.26 0.94 10.81
N ALA A 71 -9.06 -0.19 10.12
CA ALA A 71 -8.47 -0.20 8.78
C ALA A 71 -9.31 0.59 7.78
N ILE A 72 -10.64 0.41 7.80
CA ILE A 72 -11.57 1.19 6.98
C ILE A 72 -11.44 2.69 7.28
N SER A 73 -11.47 3.08 8.55
CA SER A 73 -11.36 4.49 8.93
C SER A 73 -10.05 5.12 8.45
N MET A 74 -8.93 4.38 8.56
CA MET A 74 -7.63 4.82 8.06
C MET A 74 -7.66 4.96 6.53
N ILE A 75 -8.18 3.96 5.81
CA ILE A 75 -8.33 4.00 4.34
C ILE A 75 -9.15 5.23 3.93
N GLU A 76 -10.34 5.42 4.50
CA GLU A 76 -11.22 6.53 4.17
C GLU A 76 -10.58 7.90 4.43
N SER A 77 -9.74 8.00 5.45
CA SER A 77 -9.01 9.23 5.77
C SER A 77 -7.84 9.51 4.81
N GLU A 78 -7.25 8.47 4.21
CA GLU A 78 -6.01 8.57 3.44
C GLU A 78 -6.19 8.48 1.93
N THR A 79 -7.23 7.81 1.43
CA THR A 79 -7.51 7.76 -0.01
C THR A 79 -7.77 9.12 -0.68
N PRO A 80 -8.28 10.17 0.00
CA PRO A 80 -8.30 11.52 -0.56
C PRO A 80 -6.89 12.06 -0.87
N ASN A 81 -5.90 11.75 -0.02
CA ASN A 81 -4.51 12.16 -0.24
C ASN A 81 -3.85 11.43 -1.42
N MET A 82 -4.41 10.28 -1.82
CA MET A 82 -4.02 9.54 -3.03
C MET A 82 -4.88 9.89 -4.26
N GLY A 83 -5.92 10.71 -4.11
CA GLY A 83 -6.89 11.01 -5.16
C GLY A 83 -7.77 9.80 -5.54
N THR A 84 -7.89 8.81 -4.66
CA THR A 84 -8.57 7.53 -4.92
C THR A 84 -9.71 7.20 -3.94
N PRO A 85 -10.53 8.16 -3.45
CA PRO A 85 -11.59 7.84 -2.47
C PRO A 85 -12.65 6.85 -3.00
N HIS A 86 -12.86 6.81 -4.32
CA HIS A 86 -13.74 5.83 -4.95
C HIS A 86 -13.20 4.38 -4.90
N LEU A 87 -11.95 4.17 -4.46
CA LEU A 87 -11.30 2.87 -4.32
C LEU A 87 -11.27 2.35 -2.87
N ASN A 88 -11.95 3.00 -1.92
CA ASN A 88 -11.97 2.58 -0.51
C ASN A 88 -12.25 1.08 -0.32
N ASN A 89 -13.24 0.55 -1.05
CA ASN A 89 -13.57 -0.88 -1.00
C ASN A 89 -12.43 -1.76 -1.51
N ALA A 90 -11.73 -1.35 -2.57
CA ALA A 90 -10.60 -2.10 -3.11
C ALA A 90 -9.44 -2.15 -2.10
N TYR A 91 -9.08 -1.02 -1.49
CA TYR A 91 -8.06 -1.02 -0.42
C TYR A 91 -8.49 -1.86 0.78
N THR A 92 -9.76 -1.81 1.16
CA THR A 92 -10.30 -2.61 2.26
C THR A 92 -10.18 -4.10 1.95
N SER A 93 -10.57 -4.53 0.75
CA SER A 93 -10.35 -5.91 0.29
C SER A 93 -8.88 -6.31 0.25
N GLY A 94 -7.97 -5.37 -0.05
CA GLY A 94 -6.53 -5.59 0.04
C GLY A 94 -6.08 -5.88 1.47
N VAL A 95 -6.54 -5.09 2.44
CA VAL A 95 -6.27 -5.33 3.87
C VAL A 95 -6.88 -6.65 4.33
N ASP A 96 -8.14 -6.92 3.99
CA ASP A 96 -8.83 -8.19 4.29
C ASP A 96 -7.99 -9.38 3.81
N SER A 97 -7.45 -9.30 2.59
CA SER A 97 -6.62 -10.34 1.99
C SER A 97 -5.28 -10.54 2.70
N ILE A 98 -4.65 -9.46 3.18
CA ILE A 98 -3.41 -9.55 3.98
C ILE A 98 -3.69 -10.20 5.34
N ILE A 99 -4.81 -9.86 5.97
CA ILE A 99 -5.21 -10.45 7.25
C ILE A 99 -5.52 -11.94 7.09
N ASP A 100 -6.24 -12.32 6.04
CA ASP A 100 -6.50 -13.72 5.73
C ASP A 100 -5.20 -14.49 5.49
N LEU A 101 -4.26 -13.92 4.70
CA LEU A 101 -2.91 -14.49 4.51
C LEU A 101 -2.19 -14.71 5.85
N ALA A 102 -2.20 -13.70 6.73
CA ALA A 102 -1.56 -13.77 8.03
C ALA A 102 -2.14 -14.91 8.89
N ARG A 103 -3.47 -15.07 8.88
CA ARG A 103 -4.19 -16.10 9.64
C ARG A 103 -3.98 -17.50 9.09
N THR A 104 -4.15 -17.68 7.78
CA THR A 104 -4.29 -19.01 7.17
C THR A 104 -2.96 -19.60 6.72
N GLN A 105 -2.04 -18.79 6.21
CA GLN A 105 -0.80 -19.27 5.58
C GLN A 105 0.44 -18.94 6.41
N CYS A 106 0.43 -17.83 7.14
CA CYS A 106 1.56 -17.40 7.96
C CYS A 106 1.44 -17.79 9.44
N ALA A 107 0.41 -18.55 9.79
CA ALA A 107 0.21 -19.13 11.10
C ALA A 107 0.32 -18.11 12.25
N ALA A 108 -0.31 -16.94 12.11
CA ALA A 108 -0.39 -15.95 13.18
C ALA A 108 -1.08 -16.45 14.48
N GLY A 109 -1.51 -17.72 14.53
CA GLY A 109 -2.25 -18.30 15.63
C GLY A 109 -3.57 -17.58 15.90
N GLU A 110 -4.30 -18.05 16.90
CA GLU A 110 -5.42 -17.30 17.49
C GLU A 110 -4.99 -16.51 18.74
N GLY A 111 -3.67 -16.45 18.99
CA GLY A 111 -3.07 -15.80 20.14
C GLY A 111 -3.11 -14.28 20.05
N ASP A 112 -2.85 -13.65 21.19
CA ASP A 112 -2.64 -12.21 21.26
C ASP A 112 -1.28 -11.85 20.66
N LEU A 113 -1.27 -11.09 19.56
CA LEU A 113 -0.05 -10.59 18.91
C LEU A 113 0.80 -9.76 19.87
N CYS A 114 0.19 -9.10 20.87
CA CYS A 114 0.91 -8.35 21.88
C CYS A 114 1.66 -9.23 22.90
N ALA A 115 1.37 -10.54 22.93
CA ALA A 115 2.07 -11.51 23.76
C ALA A 115 3.15 -12.28 23.00
N MET A 116 3.22 -12.13 21.67
CA MET A 116 4.25 -12.76 20.86
C MET A 116 5.62 -12.14 21.14
N ASN A 117 6.65 -12.98 21.16
CA ASN A 117 8.01 -12.49 21.25
C ASN A 117 8.50 -11.92 19.89
N THR A 118 9.62 -11.22 19.91
CA THR A 118 10.19 -10.58 18.71
C THR A 118 10.44 -11.57 17.56
N ALA A 119 10.86 -12.81 17.85
CA ALA A 119 11.14 -13.79 16.81
C ALA A 119 9.85 -14.30 16.13
N GLU A 120 8.78 -14.48 16.90
CA GLU A 120 7.45 -14.85 16.38
C GLU A 120 6.89 -13.75 15.48
N LEU A 121 6.93 -12.49 15.93
CA LEU A 121 6.50 -11.34 15.13
C LEU A 121 7.31 -11.18 13.85
N GLN A 122 8.64 -11.31 13.92
CA GLN A 122 9.51 -11.26 12.74
C GLN A 122 9.22 -12.41 11.76
N SER A 123 8.95 -13.62 12.26
CA SER A 123 8.59 -14.77 11.42
C SER A 123 7.27 -14.51 10.67
N LEU A 124 6.26 -14.05 11.40
CA LEU A 124 4.96 -13.66 10.83
C LEU A 124 5.11 -12.59 9.76
N ALA A 125 5.81 -11.49 10.06
CA ALA A 125 6.04 -10.43 9.10
C ALA A 125 6.80 -10.87 7.85
N LYS A 126 7.85 -11.68 8.01
CA LYS A 126 8.61 -12.22 6.87
C LYS A 126 7.71 -13.07 5.97
N CYS A 127 6.86 -13.92 6.55
CA CYS A 127 5.92 -14.71 5.78
C CYS A 127 4.89 -13.85 5.03
N VAL A 128 4.27 -12.87 5.71
CA VAL A 128 3.29 -11.97 5.10
C VAL A 128 3.94 -11.20 3.96
N LYS A 129 5.11 -10.61 4.19
CA LYS A 129 5.87 -9.86 3.19
C LYS A 129 6.24 -10.70 1.97
N ALA A 130 6.64 -11.96 2.16
CA ALA A 130 6.98 -12.87 1.07
C ALA A 130 5.76 -13.23 0.19
N ASN A 131 4.54 -13.19 0.72
CA ASN A 131 3.33 -13.66 0.05
C ASN A 131 2.33 -12.56 -0.33
N ALA A 132 2.41 -11.36 0.27
CA ALA A 132 1.42 -10.30 0.12
C ALA A 132 1.21 -9.88 -1.35
N TRP A 133 2.29 -9.76 -2.12
CA TRP A 133 2.16 -9.40 -3.54
C TRP A 133 1.43 -10.47 -4.35
N ARG A 134 1.73 -11.75 -4.10
CA ARG A 134 1.01 -12.86 -4.76
C ARG A 134 -0.47 -12.79 -4.43
N VAL A 135 -0.82 -12.56 -3.16
CA VAL A 135 -2.23 -12.44 -2.74
C VAL A 135 -2.92 -11.25 -3.42
N PHE A 136 -2.23 -10.13 -3.63
CA PHE A 136 -2.78 -9.00 -4.40
C PHE A 136 -3.02 -9.36 -5.87
N LEU A 137 -2.14 -10.15 -6.48
CA LEU A 137 -2.34 -10.64 -7.84
C LEU A 137 -3.47 -11.68 -7.93
N ASP A 138 -3.58 -12.58 -6.95
CA ASP A 138 -4.68 -13.55 -6.86
C ASP A 138 -6.05 -12.86 -6.72
N ASN A 139 -6.06 -11.65 -6.13
CA ASN A 139 -7.23 -10.78 -5.99
C ASN A 139 -7.23 -9.60 -6.97
N ALA A 140 -6.54 -9.73 -8.11
CA ALA A 140 -6.33 -8.62 -9.04
C ALA A 140 -7.64 -8.00 -9.57
N LEU A 141 -8.74 -8.76 -9.67
CA LEU A 141 -10.02 -8.20 -10.12
C LEU A 141 -10.60 -7.19 -9.12
N SER A 142 -10.58 -7.49 -7.82
CA SER A 142 -11.02 -6.55 -6.78
C SER A 142 -10.04 -5.40 -6.55
N LEU A 143 -8.76 -5.62 -6.86
CA LEU A 143 -7.69 -4.64 -6.69
C LEU A 143 -7.32 -3.90 -7.98
N TRP A 144 -8.02 -4.16 -9.08
CA TRP A 144 -7.64 -3.64 -10.40
C TRP A 144 -7.53 -2.12 -10.40
N GLY A 145 -8.52 -1.44 -9.82
CA GLY A 145 -8.51 0.02 -9.70
C GLY A 145 -7.28 0.55 -8.96
N VAL A 146 -6.82 -0.14 -7.91
CA VAL A 146 -5.61 0.21 -7.14
C VAL A 146 -4.36 0.06 -8.02
N LEU A 147 -4.33 -0.95 -8.90
CA LEU A 147 -3.20 -1.24 -9.77
C LEU A 147 -3.14 -0.38 -11.05
N THR A 148 -4.18 0.42 -11.34
CA THR A 148 -4.25 1.20 -12.60
C THR A 148 -4.54 2.69 -12.42
N THR A 149 -4.92 3.14 -11.23
CA THR A 149 -5.40 4.52 -11.01
C THR A 149 -4.38 5.33 -10.23
N ASN A 150 -4.10 6.58 -10.62
CA ASN A 150 -3.21 7.51 -9.90
C ASN A 150 -1.87 6.88 -9.45
N CYS A 151 -1.28 6.06 -10.30
CA CYS A 151 -0.19 5.17 -9.91
C CYS A 151 1.03 5.85 -9.30
N GLN A 152 1.43 7.00 -9.84
CA GLN A 152 2.55 7.74 -9.28
C GLN A 152 2.22 8.25 -7.88
N THR A 153 1.05 8.87 -7.70
CA THR A 153 0.60 9.40 -6.41
C THR A 153 0.47 8.31 -5.36
N GLN A 154 -0.07 7.14 -5.74
CA GLN A 154 -0.14 5.99 -4.82
C GLN A 154 1.27 5.48 -4.45
N TYR A 155 2.14 5.30 -5.44
CA TYR A 155 3.52 4.87 -5.19
C TYR A 155 4.25 5.86 -4.26
N ASP A 156 4.14 7.15 -4.52
CA ASP A 156 4.76 8.21 -3.71
C ASP A 156 4.18 8.21 -2.29
N PHE A 157 2.86 8.02 -2.15
CA PHE A 157 2.20 7.93 -0.85
C PHE A 157 2.71 6.77 0.00
N PHE A 158 2.71 5.54 -0.55
CA PHE A 158 3.14 4.36 0.22
C PHE A 158 4.67 4.32 0.44
N SER A 159 5.44 4.95 -0.45
CA SER A 159 6.90 5.10 -0.30
C SER A 159 7.32 6.20 0.67
N ASN A 160 6.38 7.07 1.08
CA ASN A 160 6.68 8.20 1.96
C ASN A 160 6.91 7.72 3.40
N PRO A 161 8.08 7.98 4.01
CA PRO A 161 8.35 7.62 5.41
C PRO A 161 7.33 8.19 6.41
N ALA A 162 6.75 9.36 6.15
CA ALA A 162 5.76 10.00 7.03
C ALA A 162 4.50 9.13 7.22
N LEU A 163 4.15 8.28 6.25
CA LEU A 163 3.08 7.30 6.43
C LEU A 163 3.38 6.38 7.63
N TRP A 164 4.61 5.87 7.69
CA TRP A 164 5.04 4.89 8.67
C TRP A 164 5.45 5.52 10.00
N GLU A 165 6.00 6.73 9.97
CA GLU A 165 6.53 7.43 11.16
C GLU A 165 5.49 8.27 11.88
N GLU A 166 4.44 8.73 11.19
CA GLU A 166 3.44 9.65 11.77
C GLU A 166 2.02 9.08 11.71
N LYS A 167 1.57 8.68 10.52
CA LYS A 167 0.16 8.31 10.28
C LYS A 167 -0.19 6.96 10.88
N VAL A 168 0.66 5.95 10.69
CA VAL A 168 0.48 4.61 11.30
C VAL A 168 0.46 4.70 12.83
N PRO A 169 1.44 5.32 13.52
CA PRO A 169 1.41 5.46 14.97
C PRO A 169 0.20 6.26 15.48
N THR A 170 -0.23 7.29 14.75
CA THR A 170 -1.43 8.06 15.12
C THR A 170 -2.69 7.20 15.05
N SER A 171 -2.82 6.36 14.01
CA SER A 171 -3.93 5.42 13.88
C SER A 171 -3.91 4.37 15.00
N PHE A 172 -2.73 3.88 15.38
CA PHE A 172 -2.55 2.97 16.51
C PHE A 172 -2.96 3.57 17.85
N ARG A 173 -2.62 4.84 18.11
CA ARG A 173 -3.10 5.57 19.30
C ARG A 173 -4.61 5.65 19.35
N GLY A 174 -5.25 6.02 18.25
CA GLY A 174 -6.71 6.10 18.17
C GLY A 174 -7.40 4.73 18.39
N PHE A 175 -6.78 3.64 17.93
CA PHE A 175 -7.24 2.30 18.25
C PHE A 175 -7.12 1.99 19.75
N ALA A 176 -5.98 2.31 20.35
CA ALA A 176 -5.71 2.00 21.75
C ALA A 176 -6.61 2.75 22.72
N GLU A 177 -7.10 3.95 22.36
CA GLU A 177 -8.09 4.69 23.15
C GLU A 177 -9.43 3.93 23.31
N ASN A 178 -9.74 3.03 22.39
CA ASN A 178 -11.04 2.33 22.32
C ASN A 178 -10.94 0.81 22.54
N CYS A 179 -9.73 0.29 22.77
CA CYS A 179 -9.53 -1.14 22.98
C CYS A 179 -10.07 -1.58 24.35
N LYS A 180 -10.63 -2.79 24.42
CA LYS A 180 -11.02 -3.39 25.71
C LYS A 180 -9.82 -4.13 26.28
N ASN A 181 -9.45 -3.80 27.52
CA ASN A 181 -8.36 -4.43 28.26
C ASN A 181 -8.77 -5.80 28.85
#